data_AF-A0A820GGG0-F1
#
_entry.id   AF-A0A820GGG0-F1
#
_cell.length_a   1.000
_cell.length_b   1.000
_cell.length_c   1.000
_cell.angle_alpha   90.00
_cell.angle_beta   90.00
_cell.angle_gamma   90.00
#
_symmetry.space_group_name_H-M   'P 1'
#
loop_
_entity.id
_entity.type
_entity.pdbx_description
1 polymer ?
#
loop_
_entity_poly.entity_id
_entity_poly.type
_entity_poly.pdbx_seq_one_letter_code
_entity_poly.pdbx_strand_id
1 'polypeptide(L)'
;VSSKSLSKEIVNSVKVDQQKKDSSLKANQNQSVNDEAIKNNNNLTKSLEVTNFINELNKTERKLLAQEDLAEQRPHVYKNKWKKRIKKVRRHDNQDSSDEDEEIPREEPFDEKPKTNIGETPVVDNKCQYFMGKDYANSYEKDFEFIEKFDEDYLDRKSVPRMPWHDEALVVTGEAARDCARHFIQRWNIHKADKFRHNESYPYILPKSYDDDQLLDSSMLCEILGETQKPIRVDAQCVRSASFWSCGIRTIEHSIQNAYIHMIDSAQHFIYIENQFFISIAEDITIKNNIGDALFRRIRRAHINKERFRVYVVLPLLPGFSNVNAVQAVLYFIMRSINKGETSLFERLKRHGISNPEEYITFYGMRNWDILMGTLVTEIIYVHSKLMIVDDRMCICGSANINDRSLLGSRDSEFCLVVNDIEIVDSQLNGQTQKVGLFSSTWRKKLFRQLLGIKNEQEMNVDDPCSDEFYEYFRQTAKRNSQIYEEVFSTLPSNQVRTFVDVEKYAQRPKLKETDPLTGHEKCKQIKGFIVECPLEFLADDVLMPRWNTSEGMAPILLWT
;
A
#
# COMPACT_ATOMS: atom_id res chain seq x y z
N VAL A 1 -55.67 17.77 30.68
CA VAL A 1 -56.55 17.70 31.88
C VAL A 1 -57.19 16.32 31.91
N SER A 2 -57.36 15.74 33.10
CA SER A 2 -58.06 14.48 33.42
C SER A 2 -57.53 13.17 32.81
N SER A 3 -57.03 12.31 33.70
CA SER A 3 -56.99 10.85 33.54
C SER A 3 -58.32 10.20 34.01
N LYS A 4 -58.39 8.86 33.92
CA LYS A 4 -59.40 7.92 34.49
C LYS A 4 -60.69 7.61 33.71
N SER A 5 -60.59 6.58 32.86
CA SER A 5 -61.51 5.43 32.76
C SER A 5 -60.84 4.37 31.84
N LEU A 6 -61.07 3.06 31.89
CA LEU A 6 -61.80 2.21 32.84
C LEU A 6 -60.83 1.20 33.49
N SER A 7 -61.23 0.66 34.64
CA SER A 7 -60.64 -0.55 35.22
C SER A 7 -61.71 -1.63 35.35
N LYS A 8 -61.27 -2.90 35.31
CA LYS A 8 -62.03 -4.16 35.53
C LYS A 8 -62.79 -4.68 34.31
N GLU A 9 -62.86 -6.03 34.25
CA GLU A 9 -63.24 -6.87 33.09
C GLU A 9 -62.19 -6.79 31.96
N ILE A 10 -61.25 -7.71 31.81
CA ILE A 10 -61.32 -9.18 31.97
C ILE A 10 -60.23 -9.70 32.93
N VAL A 11 -60.65 -10.04 34.15
CA VAL A 11 -59.95 -10.95 35.06
C VAL A 11 -61.01 -11.97 35.47
N ASN A 12 -60.73 -13.28 35.25
CA ASN A 12 -61.54 -14.48 35.56
C ASN A 12 -61.88 -15.41 34.38
N SER A 13 -60.96 -15.60 33.45
CA SER A 13 -60.81 -16.88 32.75
C SER A 13 -59.32 -17.24 32.66
N VAL A 14 -58.99 -18.54 32.67
CA VAL A 14 -57.61 -19.07 32.71
C VAL A 14 -56.82 -18.70 33.99
N LYS A 15 -57.41 -18.98 35.15
CA LYS A 15 -56.69 -19.04 36.45
C LYS A 15 -57.03 -20.30 37.27
N VAL A 16 -57.08 -21.44 36.58
CA VAL A 16 -56.97 -22.80 37.14
C VAL A 16 -56.03 -23.57 36.19
N ASP A 17 -55.14 -24.40 36.75
CA ASP A 17 -54.08 -25.24 36.14
C ASP A 17 -52.61 -24.78 36.28
N GLN A 18 -52.34 -23.57 36.80
CA GLN A 18 -51.05 -23.28 37.44
C GLN A 18 -50.98 -23.86 38.87
N GLN A 19 -51.06 -25.18 38.99
CA GLN A 19 -50.61 -25.94 40.18
C GLN A 19 -50.63 -27.47 39.99
N LYS A 20 -50.05 -28.01 38.89
CA LYS A 20 -49.72 -29.46 38.76
C LYS A 20 -48.88 -29.80 37.50
N LYS A 21 -47.67 -29.24 37.35
CA LYS A 21 -46.69 -29.75 36.36
C LYS A 21 -45.20 -29.46 36.62
N ASP A 22 -44.82 -29.10 37.86
CA ASP A 22 -43.41 -28.91 38.29
C ASP A 22 -42.75 -30.17 38.88
N SER A 23 -43.22 -31.37 38.47
CA SER A 23 -42.75 -32.64 39.03
C SER A 23 -42.60 -33.76 37.99
N SER A 24 -42.13 -33.42 36.78
CA SER A 24 -41.70 -34.40 35.76
C SER A 24 -40.44 -33.97 35.00
N LEU A 25 -39.63 -33.07 35.57
CA LEU A 25 -38.29 -32.71 35.08
C LEU A 25 -37.23 -33.49 35.87
N LYS A 26 -37.04 -34.80 35.55
CA LYS A 26 -35.87 -35.65 35.87
C LYS A 26 -36.09 -37.13 35.49
N ALA A 27 -36.31 -37.42 34.21
CA ALA A 27 -36.11 -38.74 33.60
C ALA A 27 -36.24 -38.63 32.08
N ASN A 28 -35.09 -38.53 31.39
CA ASN A 28 -34.82 -38.75 29.94
C ASN A 28 -33.68 -37.81 29.46
N GLN A 29 -32.54 -37.91 30.13
CA GLN A 29 -31.25 -37.77 29.45
C GLN A 29 -30.90 -39.15 28.87
N ASN A 30 -30.06 -39.19 27.83
CA ASN A 30 -29.60 -40.38 27.09
C ASN A 30 -30.51 -40.91 25.95
N GLN A 31 -30.84 -40.06 24.96
CA GLN A 31 -30.87 -40.45 23.52
C GLN A 31 -31.17 -39.23 22.62
N SER A 32 -30.14 -38.42 22.32
CA SER A 32 -30.13 -37.41 21.24
C SER A 32 -28.74 -36.77 21.00
N VAL A 33 -27.78 -36.99 21.91
CA VAL A 33 -26.38 -36.59 21.73
C VAL A 33 -25.73 -37.48 20.66
N ASN A 34 -25.88 -37.10 19.38
CA ASN A 34 -24.94 -37.40 18.30
C ASN A 34 -25.22 -36.65 16.97
N ASP A 35 -26.45 -36.17 16.71
CA ASP A 35 -26.82 -35.62 15.38
C ASP A 35 -26.73 -34.09 15.24
N GLU A 36 -26.54 -33.33 16.32
CA GLU A 36 -26.35 -31.85 16.24
C GLU A 36 -24.88 -31.41 16.16
N ALA A 37 -23.92 -32.33 16.35
CA ALA A 37 -22.49 -32.04 16.34
C ALA A 37 -21.87 -31.81 14.93
N ILE A 38 -22.62 -32.06 13.86
CA ILE A 38 -22.11 -32.05 12.47
C ILE A 38 -22.57 -30.82 11.66
N LYS A 39 -23.46 -29.97 12.18
CA LYS A 39 -24.02 -28.82 11.43
C LYS A 39 -23.51 -27.42 11.78
N ASN A 40 -22.67 -27.27 12.82
CA ASN A 40 -22.17 -25.96 13.26
C ASN A 40 -20.74 -25.59 12.82
N ASN A 41 -20.10 -26.34 11.92
CA ASN A 41 -18.74 -26.05 11.43
C ASN A 41 -18.66 -25.36 10.04
N ASN A 42 -19.80 -25.01 9.40
CA ASN A 42 -19.83 -24.49 8.02
C ASN A 42 -20.11 -22.97 7.89
N ASN A 43 -19.67 -22.14 8.85
CA ASN A 43 -19.97 -20.69 8.82
C ASN A 43 -18.85 -19.77 9.34
N LEU A 44 -17.57 -20.20 9.29
CA LEU A 44 -16.43 -19.47 9.88
C LEU A 44 -15.29 -19.12 8.90
N THR A 45 -15.48 -19.29 7.60
CA THR A 45 -14.54 -18.90 6.53
C THR A 45 -15.27 -18.13 5.43
N LYS A 46 -15.58 -16.85 5.68
CA LYS A 46 -16.37 -15.99 4.78
C LYS A 46 -15.83 -14.56 4.61
N SER A 47 -14.52 -14.44 4.76
CA SER A 47 -13.68 -13.30 4.44
C SER A 47 -12.32 -13.91 4.02
N LEU A 48 -11.44 -13.36 3.18
CA LEU A 48 -11.38 -12.10 2.43
C LEU A 48 -10.76 -12.44 1.07
N GLU A 49 -11.30 -11.95 -0.05
CA GLU A 49 -10.51 -11.76 -1.29
C GLU A 49 -10.86 -10.41 -1.92
N VAL A 50 -10.71 -9.35 -1.10
CA VAL A 50 -10.99 -7.94 -1.39
C VAL A 50 -12.48 -7.57 -1.37
N THR A 51 -13.21 -7.69 -0.26
CA THR A 51 -13.59 -8.96 0.38
C THR A 51 -14.28 -9.93 -0.58
N ASN A 52 -15.11 -9.40 -1.50
CA ASN A 52 -15.83 -10.09 -2.59
C ASN A 52 -15.85 -9.14 -3.82
N PHE A 53 -14.67 -8.78 -4.30
CA PHE A 53 -14.32 -7.62 -5.15
C PHE A 53 -14.53 -6.20 -4.59
N ILE A 54 -15.71 -5.88 -4.03
CA ILE A 54 -15.93 -5.09 -2.79
C ILE A 54 -17.39 -5.39 -2.40
N ASN A 55 -17.70 -6.66 -2.11
CA ASN A 55 -19.06 -7.21 -2.00
C ASN A 55 -19.94 -7.04 -3.26
N GLU A 56 -19.39 -7.50 -4.39
CA GLU A 56 -19.94 -7.41 -5.75
C GLU A 56 -20.23 -5.97 -6.20
N LEU A 57 -19.44 -5.02 -5.69
CA LEU A 57 -19.47 -3.57 -6.00
C LEU A 57 -20.80 -2.85 -5.70
N ASN A 58 -21.60 -3.38 -4.77
CA ASN A 58 -22.94 -2.88 -4.37
C ASN A 58 -24.13 -3.37 -5.22
N LYS A 59 -24.34 -4.69 -5.26
CA LYS A 59 -25.64 -5.33 -5.58
C LYS A 59 -26.82 -4.89 -4.67
N THR A 60 -26.55 -4.01 -3.70
CA THR A 60 -27.45 -3.51 -2.65
C THR A 60 -28.08 -2.13 -2.97
N GLU A 61 -27.74 -1.47 -4.09
CA GLU A 61 -28.28 -0.14 -4.44
C GLU A 61 -29.81 -0.11 -4.74
N ARG A 62 -30.52 -1.24 -4.62
CA ARG A 62 -31.94 -1.38 -5.00
C ARG A 62 -32.86 -2.12 -4.01
N LYS A 63 -32.57 -2.16 -2.69
CA LYS A 63 -33.48 -2.83 -1.72
C LYS A 63 -33.88 -2.11 -0.43
N LEU A 64 -33.27 -0.97 -0.07
CA LEU A 64 -33.66 -0.13 1.08
C LEU A 64 -33.28 1.33 0.73
N LEU A 65 -34.07 2.41 0.77
CA LEU A 65 -35.50 2.68 1.06
C LEU A 65 -36.21 1.80 2.09
N ALA A 66 -35.55 1.53 3.22
CA ALA A 66 -36.28 1.46 4.50
C ALA A 66 -35.39 1.84 5.68
N GLN A 67 -35.86 2.85 6.40
CA GLN A 67 -35.70 3.10 7.84
C GLN A 67 -34.36 3.64 8.37
N GLU A 68 -34.42 4.95 8.63
CA GLU A 68 -33.56 5.74 9.50
C GLU A 68 -33.80 5.43 11.00
N ASP A 69 -33.13 6.19 11.88
CA ASP A 69 -33.23 6.24 13.35
C ASP A 69 -32.73 4.99 14.11
N LEU A 70 -31.74 5.07 15.01
CA LEU A 70 -31.65 6.00 16.14
C LEU A 70 -30.20 6.26 16.56
N ALA A 71 -29.84 7.53 16.73
CA ALA A 71 -28.67 7.92 17.51
C ALA A 71 -29.13 8.47 18.86
N GLU A 72 -28.61 7.95 20.00
CA GLU A 72 -28.37 8.79 21.18
C GLU A 72 -27.55 8.15 22.34
N GLN A 73 -27.06 9.05 23.21
CA GLN A 73 -26.62 8.88 24.61
C GLN A 73 -25.23 8.28 24.93
N ARG A 74 -24.31 9.21 25.24
CA ARG A 74 -23.03 9.01 25.94
C ARG A 74 -23.18 9.25 27.46
N PRO A 75 -22.29 8.70 28.30
CA PRO A 75 -21.81 9.43 29.48
C PRO A 75 -20.29 9.65 29.52
N HIS A 76 -19.86 10.80 30.06
CA HIS A 76 -18.46 11.17 30.26
C HIS A 76 -17.82 10.51 31.50
N VAL A 77 -16.65 9.85 31.38
CA VAL A 77 -15.68 9.74 32.49
C VAL A 77 -14.22 9.63 31.99
N TYR A 78 -13.28 10.10 32.82
CA TYR A 78 -11.83 9.78 32.90
C TYR A 78 -10.78 10.77 32.37
N LYS A 79 -10.52 11.80 33.21
CA LYS A 79 -9.40 12.76 33.06
C LYS A 79 -8.11 12.39 33.83
N ASN A 80 -7.96 11.15 34.32
CA ASN A 80 -7.03 10.82 35.43
C ASN A 80 -5.93 9.74 35.21
N LYS A 81 -5.76 9.14 34.01
CA LYS A 81 -4.66 8.17 33.78
C LYS A 81 -3.28 8.80 33.50
N TRP A 82 -3.23 9.96 32.83
CA TRP A 82 -1.97 10.57 32.35
C TRP A 82 -0.98 11.01 33.45
N LYS A 83 -1.47 11.45 34.62
CA LYS A 83 -0.59 11.91 35.73
C LYS A 83 0.23 10.79 36.41
N LYS A 84 -0.07 9.51 36.16
CA LYS A 84 0.70 8.39 36.75
C LYS A 84 1.93 7.96 35.93
N ARG A 85 1.97 8.21 34.61
CA ARG A 85 3.07 7.74 33.73
C ARG A 85 4.31 8.63 33.85
N ILE A 86 4.14 9.95 34.02
CA ILE A 86 5.25 10.92 34.17
C ILE A 86 6.02 10.76 35.49
N LYS A 87 5.39 10.23 36.56
CA LYS A 87 6.08 9.98 37.85
C LYS A 87 7.01 8.75 37.85
N LYS A 88 6.95 7.89 36.82
CA LYS A 88 7.81 6.69 36.74
C LYS A 88 9.14 6.95 36.02
N VAL A 89 9.22 8.01 35.19
CA VAL A 89 10.41 8.38 34.40
C VAL A 89 11.39 9.26 35.18
N ARG A 90 10.98 9.89 36.29
CA ARG A 90 11.84 10.74 37.17
C ARG A 90 12.35 10.01 38.43
N ARG A 91 12.60 8.71 38.35
CA ARG A 91 13.03 7.86 39.49
C ARG A 91 14.10 6.82 39.13
N HIS A 92 14.79 6.99 38.01
CA HIS A 92 15.97 6.19 37.63
C HIS A 92 17.17 7.13 37.42
N ASP A 93 17.40 7.98 38.41
CA ASP A 93 18.69 8.63 38.68
C ASP A 93 18.98 8.38 40.17
N ASN A 94 20.20 7.95 40.48
CA ASN A 94 20.69 7.48 41.80
C ASN A 94 20.23 6.07 42.24
N GLN A 95 21.03 5.04 41.91
CA GLN A 95 21.83 4.30 42.90
C GLN A 95 22.83 3.33 42.23
N ASP A 96 23.97 3.12 42.88
CA ASP A 96 25.15 2.41 42.35
C ASP A 96 25.07 0.87 42.36
N SER A 97 25.86 0.30 41.45
CA SER A 97 26.60 -0.99 41.52
C SER A 97 25.85 -2.31 41.77
N SER A 98 25.86 -3.17 40.75
CA SER A 98 26.62 -4.43 40.77
C SER A 98 26.73 -5.00 39.36
N ASP A 99 27.93 -5.33 38.91
CA ASP A 99 28.16 -5.92 37.59
C ASP A 99 27.66 -7.38 37.55
N GLU A 100 26.64 -7.64 36.73
CA GLU A 100 26.36 -8.95 36.15
C GLU A 100 26.24 -8.75 34.64
N ASP A 101 27.04 -9.48 33.86
CA ASP A 101 27.06 -9.42 32.40
C ASP A 101 25.75 -10.01 31.83
N GLU A 102 24.72 -9.19 31.67
CA GLU A 102 23.59 -9.51 30.80
C GLU A 102 24.09 -9.56 29.34
N GLU A 103 24.42 -10.76 28.86
CA GLU A 103 24.67 -10.99 27.44
C GLU A 103 23.48 -10.44 26.62
N ILE A 104 23.72 -9.36 25.89
CA ILE A 104 22.78 -8.84 24.90
C ILE A 104 22.45 -10.01 23.96
N PRO A 105 21.18 -10.47 23.88
CA PRO A 105 20.83 -11.60 23.06
C PRO A 105 21.24 -11.31 21.62
N ARG A 106 22.10 -12.17 21.05
CA ARG A 106 22.45 -12.09 19.63
C ARG A 106 21.15 -12.18 18.84
N GLU A 107 20.93 -11.25 17.92
CA GLU A 107 19.78 -11.30 17.04
C GLU A 107 19.78 -12.64 16.28
N GLU A 108 18.84 -13.53 16.60
CA GLU A 108 18.64 -14.74 15.82
C GLU A 108 18.12 -14.37 14.43
N PRO A 109 18.46 -15.15 13.38
CA PRO A 109 18.10 -14.79 12.01
C PRO A 109 16.60 -14.56 11.81
N PHE A 110 16.27 -13.42 11.21
CA PHE A 110 14.93 -12.84 11.06
C PHE A 110 13.91 -13.65 10.22
N ASP A 111 14.24 -14.90 9.84
CA ASP A 111 13.61 -15.64 8.74
C ASP A 111 12.87 -16.93 9.15
N GLU A 112 13.00 -17.44 10.38
CA GLU A 112 12.25 -18.64 10.80
C GLU A 112 10.79 -18.31 11.17
N LYS A 113 9.93 -18.18 10.14
CA LYS A 113 8.48 -18.18 10.32
C LYS A 113 8.06 -19.41 11.14
N PRO A 114 7.24 -19.26 12.20
CA PRO A 114 6.67 -20.40 12.90
C PRO A 114 5.82 -21.23 11.92
N LYS A 115 6.09 -22.54 11.83
CA LYS A 115 5.44 -23.45 10.87
C LYS A 115 3.97 -23.65 11.23
N THR A 116 3.08 -22.89 10.59
CA THR A 116 1.64 -23.12 10.60
C THR A 116 1.27 -24.14 9.52
N ASN A 117 0.76 -25.30 9.92
CA ASN A 117 0.27 -26.31 8.96
C ASN A 117 -1.18 -26.04 8.56
N ILE A 118 -1.58 -26.51 7.38
CA ILE A 118 -2.98 -26.47 6.93
C ILE A 118 -3.84 -27.30 7.87
N GLY A 119 -5.02 -26.79 8.23
CA GLY A 119 -5.97 -27.46 9.13
C GLY A 119 -5.60 -27.43 10.62
N GLU A 120 -4.38 -26.99 10.99
CA GLU A 120 -4.00 -26.78 12.38
C GLU A 120 -4.32 -25.34 12.80
N THR A 121 -5.02 -25.18 13.94
CA THR A 121 -5.23 -23.87 14.55
C THR A 121 -4.08 -23.62 15.55
N PRO A 122 -3.15 -22.70 15.29
CA PRO A 122 -2.04 -22.43 16.19
C PRO A 122 -2.54 -21.82 17.52
N VAL A 123 -1.85 -22.14 18.61
CA VAL A 123 -2.04 -21.46 19.89
C VAL A 123 -1.47 -20.05 19.77
N VAL A 124 -2.36 -19.06 19.71
CA VAL A 124 -1.96 -17.64 19.62
C VAL A 124 -1.43 -17.16 20.97
N ASP A 125 -0.11 -17.05 21.12
CA ASP A 125 0.48 -16.27 22.21
C ASP A 125 0.45 -14.78 21.86
N ASN A 126 -0.34 -14.01 22.59
CA ASN A 126 -0.47 -12.56 22.41
C ASN A 126 0.76 -11.77 22.87
N LYS A 127 1.82 -12.40 23.39
CA LYS A 127 3.05 -11.72 23.82
C LYS A 127 3.93 -11.21 22.68
N CYS A 128 3.83 -11.80 21.49
CA CYS A 128 4.65 -11.43 20.32
C CYS A 128 3.79 -10.96 19.15
N GLN A 129 3.18 -9.78 19.27
CA GLN A 129 2.44 -9.12 18.19
C GLN A 129 3.28 -7.97 17.60
N TYR A 130 3.66 -8.07 16.32
CA TYR A 130 4.41 -7.01 15.63
C TYR A 130 3.57 -5.73 15.43
N PHE A 131 2.34 -5.88 14.96
CA PHE A 131 1.42 -4.77 14.69
C PHE A 131 0.39 -4.69 15.82
N MET A 132 0.43 -3.65 16.67
CA MET A 132 -0.42 -3.52 17.86
C MET A 132 -1.72 -2.75 17.57
N GLY A 133 -2.87 -3.28 18.01
CA GLY A 133 -4.17 -2.61 17.87
C GLY A 133 -4.48 -2.19 16.43
N LYS A 134 -4.71 -0.88 16.25
CA LYS A 134 -5.02 -0.26 14.94
C LYS A 134 -3.90 -0.41 13.89
N ASP A 135 -2.67 -0.67 14.31
CA ASP A 135 -1.53 -0.89 13.38
C ASP A 135 -1.69 -2.17 12.56
N TYR A 136 -2.55 -3.10 13.01
CA TYR A 136 -3.01 -4.22 12.19
C TYR A 136 -4.17 -3.78 11.29
N ALA A 137 -3.83 -3.34 10.08
CA ALA A 137 -4.77 -2.69 9.16
C ALA A 137 -4.95 -3.41 7.81
N ASN A 138 -6.13 -3.24 7.21
CA ASN A 138 -6.41 -3.60 5.81
C ASN A 138 -7.41 -2.60 5.22
N SER A 139 -6.95 -1.75 4.30
CA SER A 139 -7.72 -0.62 3.75
C SER A 139 -8.84 -1.02 2.77
N TYR A 140 -8.79 -2.22 2.21
CA TYR A 140 -9.89 -2.74 1.38
C TYR A 140 -11.06 -3.24 2.23
N GLU A 141 -10.75 -3.80 3.40
CA GLU A 141 -11.74 -4.30 4.34
C GLU A 141 -12.41 -3.17 5.12
N LYS A 142 -11.62 -2.26 5.72
CA LYS A 142 -12.16 -1.19 6.56
C LYS A 142 -11.17 -0.04 6.83
N ASP A 143 -11.67 1.19 6.73
CA ASP A 143 -10.97 2.40 7.15
C ASP A 143 -10.83 2.52 8.68
N PHE A 144 -9.90 3.38 9.12
CA PHE A 144 -9.66 3.63 10.54
C PHE A 144 -10.82 4.34 11.24
N GLU A 145 -11.42 3.66 12.20
CA GLU A 145 -12.40 4.21 13.15
C GLU A 145 -11.79 4.34 14.56
N PHE A 146 -12.27 5.30 15.36
CA PHE A 146 -11.93 5.46 16.78
C PHE A 146 -10.41 5.45 17.06
N ILE A 147 -9.66 6.30 16.34
CA ILE A 147 -8.19 6.37 16.37
C ILE A 147 -7.65 6.65 17.79
N GLU A 148 -8.43 7.29 18.66
CA GLU A 148 -8.10 7.50 20.07
C GLU A 148 -7.94 6.19 20.87
N LYS A 149 -8.47 5.08 20.38
CA LYS A 149 -8.30 3.70 20.87
C LYS A 149 -7.26 2.95 20.03
N PHE A 150 -6.06 3.51 19.94
CA PHE A 150 -4.98 3.00 19.08
C PHE A 150 -4.54 1.56 19.42
N ASP A 151 -4.71 1.15 20.68
CA ASP A 151 -4.37 -0.17 21.21
C ASP A 151 -5.50 -1.22 21.10
N GLU A 152 -6.69 -0.83 20.62
CA GLU A 152 -7.79 -1.76 20.35
C GLU A 152 -7.80 -2.20 18.87
N ASP A 153 -7.89 -3.52 18.65
CA ASP A 153 -8.11 -4.08 17.31
C ASP A 153 -9.45 -3.63 16.73
N TYR A 154 -9.50 -3.48 15.40
CA TYR A 154 -10.72 -3.14 14.66
C TYR A 154 -11.07 -4.14 13.55
N LEU A 155 -10.18 -5.12 13.34
CA LEU A 155 -10.28 -6.24 12.42
C LEU A 155 -10.06 -7.54 13.23
N ASP A 156 -10.77 -8.62 12.88
CA ASP A 156 -10.52 -9.92 13.50
C ASP A 156 -9.27 -10.57 12.87
N ARG A 157 -8.13 -10.46 13.57
CA ARG A 157 -6.85 -11.05 13.17
C ARG A 157 -6.89 -12.55 12.87
N LYS A 158 -7.92 -13.27 13.28
CA LYS A 158 -8.08 -14.72 13.05
C LYS A 158 -8.64 -15.06 11.67
N SER A 159 -9.39 -14.13 11.08
CA SER A 159 -10.01 -14.28 9.76
C SER A 159 -9.44 -13.30 8.74
N VAL A 160 -9.00 -12.12 9.18
CA VAL A 160 -8.53 -10.98 8.38
C VAL A 160 -7.00 -10.89 8.38
N PRO A 161 -6.27 -11.25 7.31
CA PRO A 161 -4.89 -10.83 7.14
C PRO A 161 -4.81 -9.30 6.96
N ARG A 162 -3.80 -8.70 7.57
CA ARG A 162 -3.40 -7.31 7.27
C ARG A 162 -3.01 -7.16 5.81
N MET A 163 -3.24 -5.99 5.25
CA MET A 163 -2.69 -5.60 3.96
C MET A 163 -1.20 -5.26 4.14
N PRO A 164 -0.26 -5.95 3.46
CA PRO A 164 1.13 -5.56 3.50
C PRO A 164 1.33 -4.19 2.85
N TRP A 165 2.26 -3.41 3.38
CA TRP A 165 2.60 -2.06 2.90
C TRP A 165 4.03 -2.09 2.40
N HIS A 166 4.23 -1.75 1.12
CA HIS A 166 5.55 -1.68 0.47
C HIS A 166 5.80 -0.22 0.10
N ASP A 167 6.89 0.35 0.63
CA ASP A 167 7.18 1.79 0.56
C ASP A 167 8.67 2.02 0.72
N GLU A 168 9.14 3.14 0.17
CA GLU A 168 10.57 3.43 0.00
C GLU A 168 10.90 4.80 0.62
N ALA A 169 11.98 4.87 1.39
CA ALA A 169 12.34 6.06 2.15
C ALA A 169 13.85 6.35 2.09
N LEU A 170 14.20 7.63 2.27
CA LEU A 170 15.58 8.11 2.32
C LEU A 170 15.87 8.82 3.63
N VAL A 171 17.09 8.63 4.11
CA VAL A 171 17.72 9.45 5.14
C VAL A 171 18.93 10.16 4.54
N VAL A 172 19.07 11.45 4.81
CA VAL A 172 20.20 12.29 4.37
C VAL A 172 20.73 13.11 5.54
N THR A 173 22.03 13.38 5.52
CA THR A 173 22.71 14.29 6.46
C THR A 173 23.30 15.49 5.70
N GLY A 174 24.12 16.29 6.37
CA GLY A 174 24.79 17.45 5.76
C GLY A 174 23.83 18.55 5.27
N GLU A 175 24.17 19.16 4.15
CA GLU A 175 23.44 20.30 3.57
C GLU A 175 22.03 19.93 3.09
N ALA A 176 21.83 18.75 2.50
CA ALA A 176 20.51 18.28 2.08
C ALA A 176 19.53 18.20 3.27
N ALA A 177 20.01 17.78 4.45
CA ALA A 177 19.20 17.80 5.67
C ALA A 177 18.85 19.24 6.14
N ARG A 178 19.73 20.23 5.90
CA ARG A 178 19.44 21.64 6.14
C ARG A 178 18.38 22.18 5.17
N ASP A 179 18.35 21.72 3.92
CA ASP A 179 17.31 22.11 2.96
C ASP A 179 15.95 21.46 3.26
N CYS A 180 15.91 20.19 3.67
CA CYS A 180 14.73 19.56 4.26
C CYS A 180 14.18 20.39 5.45
N ALA A 181 15.07 20.78 6.38
CA ALA A 181 14.70 21.62 7.51
C ALA A 181 14.22 23.01 7.07
N ARG A 182 14.83 23.62 6.05
CA ARG A 182 14.40 24.92 5.48
C ARG A 182 12.99 24.85 4.90
N HIS A 183 12.62 23.77 4.21
CA HIS A 183 11.24 23.53 3.76
C HIS A 183 10.26 23.48 4.95
N PHE A 184 10.58 22.69 5.99
CA PHE A 184 9.76 22.59 7.19
C PHE A 184 9.58 23.96 7.88
N ILE A 185 10.69 24.68 8.10
CA ILE A 185 10.71 25.98 8.77
C ILE A 185 9.88 27.02 8.01
N GLN A 186 9.98 27.04 6.68
CA GLN A 186 9.15 27.92 5.84
C GLN A 186 7.66 27.64 6.07
N ARG A 187 7.23 26.38 5.97
CA ARG A 187 5.83 26.00 6.18
C ARG A 187 5.35 26.31 7.60
N TRP A 188 6.14 25.96 8.61
CA TRP A 188 5.85 26.22 10.02
C TRP A 188 5.63 27.72 10.28
N ASN A 189 6.57 28.57 9.88
CA ASN A 189 6.51 30.01 10.13
C ASN A 189 5.32 30.68 9.44
N ILE A 190 4.88 30.18 8.28
CA ILE A 190 3.72 30.70 7.55
C ILE A 190 2.42 30.29 8.24
N HIS A 191 2.26 29.02 8.61
CA HIS A 191 1.08 28.56 9.37
C HIS A 191 1.00 29.22 10.75
N LYS A 192 2.15 29.46 11.38
CA LYS A 192 2.31 30.24 12.61
C LYS A 192 1.85 31.69 12.40
N ALA A 193 2.25 32.36 11.33
CA ALA A 193 1.87 33.74 11.04
C ALA A 193 0.38 33.88 10.68
N ASP A 194 -0.19 32.91 9.98
CA ASP A 194 -1.59 32.86 9.53
C ASP A 194 -2.56 32.54 10.69
N LYS A 195 -2.38 31.39 11.35
CA LYS A 195 -3.38 30.84 12.30
C LYS A 195 -3.04 31.04 13.76
N PHE A 196 -1.76 31.21 14.10
CA PHE A 196 -1.26 31.16 15.49
C PHE A 196 -0.41 32.38 15.87
N ARG A 197 -0.59 33.52 15.19
CA ARG A 197 0.31 34.69 15.24
C ARG A 197 0.69 35.10 16.67
N HIS A 198 -0.31 35.17 17.55
CA HIS A 198 -0.19 35.62 18.94
C HIS A 198 0.00 34.48 19.97
N ASN A 199 0.01 33.21 19.54
CA ASN A 199 0.17 32.08 20.45
C ASN A 199 1.66 31.77 20.69
N GLU A 200 2.20 32.24 21.81
CA GLU A 200 3.61 32.09 22.19
C GLU A 200 4.07 30.64 22.39
N SER A 201 3.15 29.69 22.62
CA SER A 201 3.50 28.25 22.70
C SER A 201 4.02 27.66 21.39
N TYR A 202 3.80 28.35 20.28
CA TYR A 202 4.39 28.01 18.97
C TYR A 202 5.41 29.11 18.60
N PRO A 203 6.72 28.88 18.78
CA PRO A 203 7.75 29.85 18.41
C PRO A 203 7.90 29.94 16.89
N TYR A 204 8.44 31.05 16.38
CA TYR A 204 9.02 31.06 15.04
C TYR A 204 10.34 30.28 15.06
N ILE A 205 10.60 29.50 14.02
CA ILE A 205 11.82 28.70 13.89
C ILE A 205 12.75 29.38 12.91
N LEU A 206 14.06 29.35 13.18
CA LEU A 206 15.09 29.91 12.30
C LEU A 206 15.92 28.76 11.70
N PRO A 207 16.33 28.86 10.41
CA PRO A 207 17.26 27.89 9.84
C PRO A 207 18.61 28.00 10.53
N LYS A 208 19.24 26.84 10.82
CA LYS A 208 20.66 26.79 11.17
C LYS A 208 21.52 27.16 9.95
N SER A 209 22.71 27.66 10.18
CA SER A 209 23.70 27.93 9.13
C SER A 209 24.23 26.63 8.51
N TYR A 210 24.91 26.79 7.37
CA TYR A 210 25.51 25.70 6.57
C TYR A 210 26.98 25.46 6.97
N ASP A 211 27.43 26.04 8.07
CA ASP A 211 28.81 25.92 8.55
C ASP A 211 29.09 24.45 8.96
N ASP A 212 30.16 23.87 8.42
CA ASP A 212 30.48 22.43 8.49
C ASP A 212 30.57 21.90 9.94
N ASP A 213 31.08 22.71 10.87
CA ASP A 213 31.27 22.38 12.29
C ASP A 213 29.97 21.99 13.05
N GLN A 214 28.79 22.12 12.41
CA GLN A 214 27.48 21.78 12.98
C GLN A 214 26.69 20.76 12.15
N LEU A 215 27.34 20.02 11.26
CA LEU A 215 26.74 18.92 10.51
C LEU A 215 26.92 17.60 11.27
N LEU A 216 25.88 16.75 11.26
CA LEU A 216 25.96 15.39 11.80
C LEU A 216 26.89 14.57 10.91
N ASP A 217 27.93 13.98 11.51
CA ASP A 217 28.82 13.07 10.79
C ASP A 217 28.15 11.71 10.52
N SER A 218 28.77 10.92 9.63
CA SER A 218 28.24 9.63 9.21
C SER A 218 28.32 8.55 10.29
N SER A 219 29.23 8.65 11.26
CA SER A 219 29.33 7.74 12.41
C SER A 219 28.19 7.96 13.39
N MET A 220 27.85 9.22 13.70
CA MET A 220 26.68 9.55 14.52
C MET A 220 25.37 9.09 13.85
N LEU A 221 25.28 9.14 12.52
CA LEU A 221 24.11 8.60 11.82
C LEU A 221 23.99 7.07 12.00
N CYS A 222 25.10 6.33 11.81
CA CYS A 222 25.14 4.89 12.08
C CYS A 222 24.69 4.56 13.51
N GLU A 223 25.22 5.28 14.51
CA GLU A 223 24.85 5.10 15.92
C GLU A 223 23.36 5.38 16.17
N ILE A 224 22.82 6.48 15.63
CA ILE A 224 21.40 6.86 15.79
C ILE A 224 20.46 5.83 15.14
N LEU A 225 20.85 5.25 14.01
CA LEU A 225 20.04 4.27 13.29
C LEU A 225 20.24 2.83 13.78
N GLY A 226 21.25 2.56 14.62
CA GLY A 226 21.68 1.20 14.96
C GLY A 226 22.34 0.45 13.79
N GLU A 227 22.74 1.17 12.74
CA GLU A 227 23.20 0.61 11.48
C GLU A 227 24.72 0.43 11.45
N THR A 228 25.19 -0.79 11.15
CA THR A 228 26.63 -1.07 11.02
C THR A 228 27.19 -0.66 9.65
N GLN A 229 26.33 -0.50 8.65
CA GLN A 229 26.73 -0.11 7.31
C GLN A 229 26.91 1.42 7.22
N LYS A 230 28.06 1.85 6.69
CA LYS A 230 28.33 3.27 6.46
C LYS A 230 27.42 3.84 5.36
N PRO A 231 26.89 5.06 5.52
CA PRO A 231 26.18 5.77 4.46
C PRO A 231 27.06 5.95 3.23
N ILE A 232 26.49 5.75 2.04
CA ILE A 232 27.15 5.97 0.75
C ILE A 232 27.12 7.47 0.43
N ARG A 233 28.24 8.03 -0.07
CA ARG A 233 28.30 9.43 -0.45
C ARG A 233 27.63 9.68 -1.80
N VAL A 234 26.70 10.63 -1.81
CA VAL A 234 25.91 11.04 -2.97
C VAL A 234 25.81 12.55 -3.07
N ASP A 235 25.44 13.06 -4.25
CA ASP A 235 24.95 14.42 -4.44
C ASP A 235 23.42 14.39 -4.32
N ALA A 236 22.86 15.14 -3.38
CA ALA A 236 21.44 15.05 -3.02
C ALA A 236 20.75 16.42 -3.11
N GLN A 237 19.80 16.54 -4.03
CA GLN A 237 19.01 17.75 -4.26
C GLN A 237 17.59 17.60 -3.72
N CYS A 238 17.20 18.49 -2.81
CA CYS A 238 15.81 18.62 -2.38
C CYS A 238 14.95 19.26 -3.49
N VAL A 239 13.85 18.60 -3.84
CA VAL A 239 12.85 19.10 -4.79
C VAL A 239 11.45 19.01 -4.17
N ARG A 240 10.53 19.89 -4.57
CA ARG A 240 9.20 19.98 -3.97
C ARG A 240 8.11 20.40 -4.96
N SER A 241 6.89 20.07 -4.59
CA SER A 241 5.66 20.67 -5.12
C SER A 241 5.14 21.65 -4.10
N ALA A 242 5.07 22.92 -4.45
CA ALA A 242 4.71 23.99 -3.51
C ALA A 242 4.08 25.18 -4.22
N SER A 243 3.23 25.91 -3.51
CA SER A 243 2.63 27.15 -4.01
C SER A 243 2.27 28.09 -2.86
N PHE A 244 1.54 29.16 -3.17
CA PHE A 244 1.15 30.18 -2.19
C PHE A 244 0.37 29.61 -1.00
N TRP A 245 -0.58 28.70 -1.24
CA TRP A 245 -1.45 28.18 -0.18
C TRP A 245 -0.69 27.29 0.83
N SER A 246 0.29 26.52 0.36
CA SER A 246 0.99 25.51 1.17
C SER A 246 2.32 26.01 1.77
N CYS A 247 3.02 26.90 1.05
CA CYS A 247 4.37 27.37 1.37
C CYS A 247 4.55 28.90 1.23
N GLY A 248 3.48 29.67 0.98
CA GLY A 248 3.51 31.14 0.87
C GLY A 248 4.39 31.70 -0.24
N ILE A 249 4.82 30.87 -1.20
CA ILE A 249 5.64 31.30 -2.33
C ILE A 249 4.78 31.93 -3.43
N ARG A 250 5.29 32.98 -4.09
CA ARG A 250 4.57 33.70 -5.15
C ARG A 250 4.53 32.94 -6.47
N THR A 251 5.62 32.24 -6.80
CA THR A 251 5.73 31.39 -7.99
C THR A 251 5.44 29.96 -7.58
N ILE A 252 4.64 29.23 -8.37
CA ILE A 252 4.40 27.81 -8.15
C ILE A 252 5.69 27.04 -8.44
N GLU A 253 6.13 26.24 -7.48
CA GLU A 253 7.27 25.35 -7.61
C GLU A 253 6.78 23.92 -7.89
N HIS A 254 7.27 23.35 -8.97
CA HIS A 254 6.96 22.00 -9.46
C HIS A 254 8.30 21.30 -9.80
N SER A 255 9.31 21.49 -8.95
CA SER A 255 10.68 21.03 -9.18
C SER A 255 10.77 19.50 -9.21
N ILE A 256 9.84 18.80 -8.53
CA ILE A 256 9.67 17.34 -8.64
C ILE A 256 9.34 16.91 -10.07
N GLN A 257 8.33 17.52 -10.71
CA GLN A 257 7.95 17.16 -12.08
C GLN A 257 9.09 17.42 -13.07
N ASN A 258 9.80 18.53 -12.88
CA ASN A 258 10.95 18.90 -13.71
C ASN A 258 12.10 17.88 -13.57
N ALA A 259 12.37 17.41 -12.34
CA ALA A 259 13.33 16.34 -12.09
C ALA A 259 12.92 15.01 -12.74
N TYR A 260 11.67 14.56 -12.55
CA TYR A 260 11.16 13.35 -13.20
C TYR A 260 11.33 13.41 -14.74
N ILE A 261 10.90 14.50 -15.38
CA ILE A 261 11.01 14.67 -16.84
C ILE A 261 12.47 14.67 -17.28
N HIS A 262 13.35 15.40 -16.57
CA HIS A 262 14.77 15.44 -16.88
C HIS A 262 15.42 14.06 -16.80
N MET A 263 15.17 13.31 -15.72
CA MET A 263 15.68 11.95 -15.52
C MET A 263 15.18 10.98 -16.61
N ILE A 264 13.89 11.02 -16.96
CA ILE A 264 13.32 10.20 -18.04
C ILE A 264 13.94 10.54 -19.40
N ASP A 265 14.10 11.83 -19.72
CA ASP A 265 14.67 12.27 -21.00
C ASP A 265 16.18 11.97 -21.12
N SER A 266 16.91 12.00 -20.00
CA SER A 266 18.35 11.71 -19.93
C SER A 266 18.69 10.22 -19.84
N ALA A 267 17.73 9.36 -19.46
CA ALA A 267 17.91 7.92 -19.39
C ALA A 267 18.50 7.31 -20.69
N GLN A 268 19.37 6.33 -20.57
CA GLN A 268 20.10 5.68 -21.68
C GLN A 268 19.78 4.20 -21.80
N HIS A 269 19.68 3.47 -20.69
CA HIS A 269 19.60 2.01 -20.64
C HIS A 269 18.27 1.52 -20.05
N PHE A 270 17.87 2.01 -18.87
CA PHE A 270 16.59 1.61 -18.27
C PHE A 270 16.03 2.64 -17.29
N ILE A 271 14.74 2.49 -17.01
CA ILE A 271 14.04 3.18 -15.93
C ILE A 271 13.30 2.14 -15.08
N TYR A 272 13.42 2.24 -13.77
CA TYR A 272 12.62 1.50 -12.80
C TYR A 272 11.73 2.48 -12.05
N ILE A 273 10.44 2.18 -11.91
CA ILE A 273 9.45 3.02 -11.23
C ILE A 273 8.63 2.16 -10.26
N GLU A 274 8.54 2.59 -9.00
CA GLU A 274 7.47 2.19 -8.09
C GLU A 274 6.61 3.40 -7.77
N ASN A 275 5.31 3.32 -8.02
CA ASN A 275 4.41 4.41 -7.67
C ASN A 275 3.02 3.92 -7.26
N GLN A 276 2.43 4.57 -6.27
CA GLN A 276 1.04 4.33 -5.88
C GLN A 276 0.04 4.65 -7.01
N PHE A 277 0.34 5.64 -7.87
CA PHE A 277 -0.53 6.02 -8.98
C PHE A 277 0.27 6.21 -10.27
N PHE A 278 -0.38 6.01 -11.41
CA PHE A 278 0.17 6.29 -12.74
C PHE A 278 -0.89 6.99 -13.59
N ILE A 279 -1.09 8.29 -13.34
CA ILE A 279 -2.08 9.14 -13.98
C ILE A 279 -1.35 10.23 -14.77
N SER A 280 -1.15 9.98 -16.06
CA SER A 280 -0.49 10.90 -16.99
C SER A 280 -1.01 10.63 -18.40
N ILE A 281 -2.00 11.43 -18.82
CA ILE A 281 -2.67 11.28 -20.11
C ILE A 281 -2.26 12.44 -21.00
N ALA A 282 -1.66 12.11 -22.15
CA ALA A 282 -1.24 13.09 -23.13
C ALA A 282 -2.45 13.75 -23.82
N GLU A 283 -2.27 15.00 -24.27
CA GLU A 283 -3.26 15.76 -25.06
C GLU A 283 -4.62 15.95 -24.36
N ASP A 284 -4.75 15.61 -23.07
CA ASP A 284 -5.98 15.74 -22.30
C ASP A 284 -6.20 17.19 -21.81
N ILE A 285 -7.46 17.64 -21.78
CA ILE A 285 -7.81 19.00 -21.36
C ILE A 285 -7.74 19.15 -19.83
N THR A 286 -7.91 18.06 -19.08
CA THR A 286 -7.96 18.04 -17.60
C THR A 286 -6.63 17.71 -16.94
N ILE A 287 -5.88 16.74 -17.49
CA ILE A 287 -4.58 16.31 -16.97
C ILE A 287 -3.45 17.15 -17.60
N LYS A 288 -2.42 17.49 -16.81
CA LYS A 288 -1.39 18.48 -17.19
C LYS A 288 0.05 18.07 -16.89
N ASN A 289 0.28 17.03 -16.11
CA ASN A 289 1.62 16.50 -15.90
C ASN A 289 2.12 15.77 -17.15
N ASN A 290 3.42 15.88 -17.45
CA ASN A 290 4.01 15.40 -18.71
C ASN A 290 4.85 14.12 -18.55
N ILE A 291 4.57 13.28 -17.54
CA ILE A 291 5.38 12.08 -17.25
C ILE A 291 5.20 11.01 -18.35
N GLY A 292 3.96 10.72 -18.76
CA GLY A 292 3.65 9.84 -19.88
C GLY A 292 4.20 10.37 -21.22
N ASP A 293 4.30 11.68 -21.38
CA ASP A 293 4.92 12.32 -22.54
C ASP A 293 6.45 12.21 -22.55
N ALA A 294 7.11 12.28 -21.39
CA ALA A 294 8.53 12.01 -21.28
C ALA A 294 8.83 10.52 -21.60
N LEU A 295 8.06 9.60 -21.01
CA LEU A 295 8.21 8.15 -21.28
C LEU A 295 7.97 7.84 -22.77
N PHE A 296 6.90 8.37 -23.37
CA PHE A 296 6.64 8.22 -24.80
C PHE A 296 7.82 8.72 -25.66
N ARG A 297 8.34 9.93 -25.39
CA ARG A 297 9.49 10.48 -26.14
C ARG A 297 10.74 9.63 -25.97
N ARG A 298 11.06 9.21 -24.75
CA ARG A 298 12.25 8.39 -24.46
C ARG A 298 12.19 7.01 -25.12
N ILE A 299 11.05 6.32 -25.01
CA ILE A 299 10.84 5.00 -25.63
C ILE A 299 10.87 5.12 -27.16
N ARG A 300 10.19 6.11 -27.73
CA ARG A 300 10.23 6.37 -29.19
C ARG A 300 11.66 6.66 -29.68
N ARG A 301 12.47 7.39 -28.91
CA ARG A 301 13.90 7.62 -29.21
C ARG A 301 14.66 6.28 -29.27
N ALA A 302 14.46 5.41 -28.27
CA ALA A 302 15.09 4.10 -28.24
C ALA A 302 14.72 3.26 -29.48
N HIS A 303 13.43 3.23 -29.83
CA HIS A 303 12.94 2.48 -30.98
C HIS A 303 13.53 2.97 -32.31
N ILE A 304 13.53 4.28 -32.55
CA ILE A 304 14.13 4.88 -33.77
C ILE A 304 15.63 4.55 -33.87
N ASN A 305 16.34 4.63 -32.74
CA ASN A 305 17.78 4.36 -32.68
C ASN A 305 18.12 2.85 -32.61
N LYS A 306 17.12 1.97 -32.50
CA LYS A 306 17.27 0.53 -32.24
C LYS A 306 18.07 0.22 -30.95
N GLU A 307 17.94 1.09 -29.96
CA GLU A 307 18.51 0.91 -28.62
C GLU A 307 17.74 -0.18 -27.85
N ARG A 308 18.46 -1.03 -27.13
CA ARG A 308 17.88 -1.87 -26.08
C ARG A 308 17.65 -0.98 -24.85
N PHE A 309 16.38 -0.68 -24.60
CA PHE A 309 15.92 0.19 -23.52
C PHE A 309 14.72 -0.44 -22.81
N ARG A 310 14.74 -0.52 -21.48
CA ARG A 310 13.69 -1.17 -20.68
C ARG A 310 13.08 -0.22 -19.66
N VAL A 311 11.77 -0.31 -19.46
CA VAL A 311 11.04 0.41 -18.40
C VAL A 311 10.21 -0.59 -17.61
N TYR A 312 10.40 -0.57 -16.31
CA TYR A 312 9.68 -1.40 -15.35
C TYR A 312 8.82 -0.48 -14.49
N VAL A 313 7.53 -0.76 -14.38
CA VAL A 313 6.61 0.00 -13.53
C VAL A 313 5.88 -0.94 -12.58
N VAL A 314 6.01 -0.72 -11.28
CA VAL A 314 5.31 -1.47 -10.24
C VAL A 314 4.27 -0.55 -9.60
N LEU A 315 3.01 -0.97 -9.64
CA LEU A 315 1.84 -0.25 -9.13
C LEU A 315 1.09 -1.12 -8.10
N PRO A 316 0.27 -0.55 -7.21
CA PRO A 316 -0.66 -1.36 -6.44
C PRO A 316 -1.69 -1.98 -7.39
N LEU A 317 -2.06 -3.26 -7.18
CA LEU A 317 -3.01 -3.96 -8.05
C LEU A 317 -4.39 -3.27 -8.09
N LEU A 318 -4.79 -2.66 -6.99
CA LEU A 318 -5.97 -1.79 -6.88
C LEU A 318 -5.60 -0.52 -6.09
N PRO A 319 -6.24 0.62 -6.37
CA PRO A 319 -6.21 1.78 -5.49
C PRO A 319 -6.71 1.43 -4.08
N GLY A 320 -5.94 1.78 -3.03
CA GLY A 320 -6.21 1.39 -1.65
C GLY A 320 -7.30 2.23 -0.98
N PHE A 321 -8.55 2.03 -1.38
CA PHE A 321 -9.73 2.65 -0.80
C PHE A 321 -10.81 1.61 -0.47
N SER A 322 -11.55 1.83 0.60
CA SER A 322 -12.77 1.08 0.94
C SER A 322 -13.94 1.37 -0.02
N ASN A 323 -13.98 2.56 -0.63
CA ASN A 323 -15.07 3.02 -1.48
C ASN A 323 -14.88 2.58 -2.95
N VAL A 324 -15.78 1.70 -3.40
CA VAL A 324 -15.95 1.23 -4.79
C VAL A 324 -15.80 2.32 -5.84
N ASN A 325 -16.54 3.41 -5.72
CA ASN A 325 -16.61 4.44 -6.75
C ASN A 325 -15.27 5.21 -6.83
N ALA A 326 -14.55 5.35 -5.71
CA ALA A 326 -13.21 5.90 -5.67
C ALA A 326 -12.19 4.97 -6.35
N VAL A 327 -12.26 3.67 -6.07
CA VAL A 327 -11.43 2.65 -6.74
C VAL A 327 -11.66 2.67 -8.26
N GLN A 328 -12.91 2.68 -8.71
CA GLN A 328 -13.26 2.73 -10.14
C GLN A 328 -12.78 4.03 -10.81
N ALA A 329 -12.99 5.20 -10.19
CA ALA A 329 -12.55 6.49 -10.72
C ALA A 329 -11.03 6.56 -10.91
N VAL A 330 -10.25 6.10 -9.92
CA VAL A 330 -8.78 6.10 -10.02
C VAL A 330 -8.30 5.05 -11.04
N LEU A 331 -8.90 3.86 -11.05
CA LEU A 331 -8.59 2.80 -12.01
C LEU A 331 -8.86 3.25 -13.47
N TYR A 332 -9.92 4.02 -13.71
CA TYR A 332 -10.21 4.64 -15.01
C TYR A 332 -9.05 5.51 -15.51
N PHE A 333 -8.51 6.39 -14.67
CA PHE A 333 -7.42 7.29 -15.06
C PHE A 333 -6.08 6.56 -15.20
N ILE A 334 -5.81 5.54 -14.38
CA ILE A 334 -4.64 4.66 -14.54
C ILE A 334 -4.71 3.94 -15.90
N MET A 335 -5.82 3.24 -16.17
CA MET A 335 -5.99 2.50 -17.42
C MET A 335 -5.94 3.41 -18.65
N ARG A 336 -6.53 4.62 -18.60
CA ARG A 336 -6.40 5.60 -19.69
C ARG A 336 -5.00 6.16 -19.89
N SER A 337 -4.15 6.14 -18.85
CA SER A 337 -2.75 6.54 -18.97
C SER A 337 -1.91 5.44 -19.64
N ILE A 338 -2.22 4.18 -19.34
CA ILE A 338 -1.46 3.01 -19.81
C ILE A 338 -1.92 2.55 -21.20
N ASN A 339 -3.14 2.01 -21.33
CA ASN A 339 -3.59 1.27 -22.53
C ASN A 339 -4.99 1.63 -23.08
N LYS A 340 -5.86 2.33 -22.32
CA LYS A 340 -7.23 2.61 -22.76
C LYS A 340 -7.37 3.96 -23.47
N GLY A 341 -7.87 3.91 -24.71
CA GLY A 341 -8.16 5.10 -25.51
C GLY A 341 -6.95 5.63 -26.25
N GLU A 342 -7.20 6.45 -27.29
CA GLU A 342 -6.20 6.80 -28.29
C GLU A 342 -4.97 7.49 -27.69
N THR A 343 -5.15 8.41 -26.72
CA THR A 343 -4.06 9.17 -26.10
C THR A 343 -3.29 8.44 -25.00
N SER A 344 -3.63 7.17 -24.72
CA SER A 344 -2.86 6.33 -23.79
C SER A 344 -1.44 6.06 -24.28
N LEU A 345 -0.52 5.74 -23.35
CA LEU A 345 0.88 5.49 -23.68
C LEU A 345 1.04 4.36 -24.72
N PHE A 346 0.36 3.23 -24.54
CA PHE A 346 0.48 2.08 -25.45
C PHE A 346 -0.06 2.41 -26.84
N GLU A 347 -1.23 3.04 -26.96
CA GLU A 347 -1.80 3.39 -28.28
C GLU A 347 -0.99 4.47 -29.00
N ARG A 348 -0.33 5.37 -28.26
CA ARG A 348 0.62 6.33 -28.85
C ARG A 348 1.88 5.64 -29.37
N LEU A 349 2.43 4.67 -28.64
CA LEU A 349 3.60 3.89 -29.05
C LEU A 349 3.28 3.03 -30.30
N LYS A 350 2.15 2.31 -30.31
CA LYS A 350 1.66 1.54 -31.46
C LYS A 350 1.51 2.39 -32.71
N ARG A 351 0.86 3.56 -32.60
CA ARG A 351 0.70 4.51 -33.73
C ARG A 351 2.03 5.08 -34.27
N HIS A 352 3.14 4.93 -33.54
CA HIS A 352 4.48 5.36 -33.94
C HIS A 352 5.42 4.20 -34.34
N GLY A 353 4.88 3.00 -34.61
CA GLY A 353 5.63 1.87 -35.18
C GLY A 353 6.05 0.79 -34.18
N ILE A 354 5.80 0.99 -32.88
CA ILE A 354 6.11 0.01 -31.82
C ILE A 354 4.92 -0.93 -31.69
N SER A 355 4.89 -2.01 -32.48
CA SER A 355 3.77 -2.98 -32.52
C SER A 355 3.47 -3.59 -31.14
N ASN A 356 4.51 -3.87 -30.35
CA ASN A 356 4.39 -4.33 -28.98
C ASN A 356 5.06 -3.37 -27.98
N PRO A 357 4.30 -2.50 -27.27
CA PRO A 357 4.84 -1.65 -26.22
C PRO A 357 5.57 -2.41 -25.10
N GLU A 358 5.21 -3.67 -24.84
CA GLU A 358 5.82 -4.51 -23.79
C GLU A 358 7.26 -4.94 -24.11
N GLU A 359 7.76 -4.66 -25.31
CA GLU A 359 9.19 -4.73 -25.62
C GLU A 359 9.99 -3.61 -24.92
N TYR A 360 9.35 -2.49 -24.58
CA TYR A 360 10.02 -1.34 -23.97
C TYR A 360 9.52 -1.01 -22.56
N ILE A 361 8.24 -1.23 -22.25
CA ILE A 361 7.64 -0.87 -20.96
C ILE A 361 6.67 -1.95 -20.47
N THR A 362 6.86 -2.40 -19.24
CA THR A 362 6.02 -3.41 -18.59
C THR A 362 5.50 -2.95 -17.25
N PHE A 363 4.25 -3.34 -16.95
CA PHE A 363 3.53 -2.96 -15.74
C PHE A 363 3.26 -4.19 -14.87
N TYR A 364 3.50 -4.05 -13.57
CA TYR A 364 3.41 -5.12 -12.58
C TYR A 364 2.64 -4.67 -11.34
N GLY A 365 2.17 -5.65 -10.57
CA GLY A 365 1.70 -5.46 -9.21
C GLY A 365 2.40 -6.39 -8.24
N MET A 366 2.02 -6.31 -6.96
CA MET A 366 2.59 -7.15 -5.91
C MET A 366 1.49 -7.86 -5.11
N ARG A 367 1.72 -9.14 -4.77
CA ARG A 367 0.79 -9.99 -4.01
C ARG A 367 1.56 -11.00 -3.17
N ASN A 368 1.01 -11.34 -1.99
CA ASN A 368 1.54 -12.38 -1.12
C ASN A 368 0.47 -13.43 -0.76
N TRP A 369 0.90 -14.53 -0.14
CA TRP A 369 0.05 -15.55 0.47
C TRP A 369 0.65 -16.06 1.78
N ASP A 370 -0.20 -16.62 2.64
CA ASP A 370 0.25 -17.37 3.83
C ASP A 370 -0.86 -18.33 4.33
N ILE A 371 -0.60 -19.03 5.44
CA ILE A 371 -1.61 -19.82 6.17
C ILE A 371 -2.07 -19.03 7.40
N LEU A 372 -3.34 -18.60 7.39
CA LEU A 372 -4.01 -17.97 8.52
C LEU A 372 -5.00 -18.97 9.15
N MET A 373 -4.79 -19.31 10.43
CA MET A 373 -5.65 -20.25 11.18
C MET A 373 -5.94 -21.56 10.42
N GLY A 374 -4.89 -22.15 9.84
CA GLY A 374 -4.98 -23.39 9.06
C GLY A 374 -5.59 -23.24 7.66
N THR A 375 -5.96 -22.03 7.24
CA THR A 375 -6.57 -21.72 5.93
C THR A 375 -5.61 -20.94 5.05
N LEU A 376 -5.55 -21.26 3.75
CA LEU A 376 -4.79 -20.48 2.78
C LEU A 376 -5.45 -19.12 2.51
N VAL A 377 -4.66 -18.05 2.65
CA VAL A 377 -5.08 -16.67 2.37
C VAL A 377 -4.09 -15.97 1.43
N THR A 378 -4.57 -14.96 0.70
CA THR A 378 -3.74 -14.09 -0.14
C THR A 378 -4.18 -12.65 0.01
N GLU A 379 -3.24 -11.71 -0.09
CA GLU A 379 -3.54 -10.28 -0.11
C GLU A 379 -2.59 -9.52 -1.05
N ILE A 380 -3.10 -8.45 -1.65
CA ILE A 380 -2.33 -7.47 -2.42
C ILE A 380 -1.30 -6.82 -1.49
N ILE A 381 -0.02 -6.79 -1.90
CA ILE A 381 0.95 -5.92 -1.24
C ILE A 381 0.73 -4.52 -1.80
N TYR A 382 0.36 -3.59 -0.93
CA TYR A 382 0.04 -2.24 -1.34
C TYR A 382 1.32 -1.44 -1.59
N VAL A 383 1.61 -1.20 -2.87
CA VAL A 383 2.72 -0.35 -3.31
C VAL A 383 2.34 1.10 -3.03
N HIS A 384 2.92 1.63 -1.96
CA HIS A 384 2.81 3.03 -1.57
C HIS A 384 4.08 3.82 -1.88
N SER A 385 5.16 3.18 -2.34
CA SER A 385 6.38 3.83 -2.83
C SER A 385 6.11 4.99 -3.79
N LYS A 386 7.04 5.95 -3.86
CA LYS A 386 7.14 6.95 -4.94
C LYS A 386 8.61 7.09 -5.35
N LEU A 387 9.14 6.03 -5.95
CA LEU A 387 10.55 5.86 -6.32
C LEU A 387 10.69 5.78 -7.85
N MET A 388 11.70 6.43 -8.40
CA MET A 388 12.20 6.13 -9.74
C MET A 388 13.73 6.06 -9.74
N ILE A 389 14.29 5.01 -10.35
CA ILE A 389 15.74 4.81 -10.56
C ILE A 389 16.02 4.81 -12.06
N VAL A 390 17.07 5.51 -12.48
CA VAL A 390 17.50 5.64 -13.88
C VAL A 390 18.96 5.22 -14.03
N ASP A 391 19.19 4.28 -14.96
CA ASP A 391 20.51 3.77 -15.38
C ASP A 391 21.47 3.33 -14.26
N ASP A 392 20.92 2.97 -13.08
CA ASP A 392 21.70 2.72 -11.87
C ASP A 392 22.64 3.89 -11.50
N ARG A 393 22.30 5.15 -11.87
CA ARG A 393 23.13 6.36 -11.62
C ARG A 393 22.41 7.51 -10.92
N MET A 394 21.09 7.57 -11.03
CA MET A 394 20.27 8.61 -10.40
C MET A 394 18.99 7.98 -9.87
N CYS A 395 18.50 8.44 -8.73
CA CYS A 395 17.14 8.12 -8.28
C CYS A 395 16.40 9.34 -7.73
N ILE A 396 15.07 9.28 -7.73
CA ILE A 396 14.20 10.24 -7.05
C ILE A 396 13.25 9.46 -6.14
N CYS A 397 13.19 9.85 -4.87
CA CYS A 397 12.33 9.22 -3.86
C CYS A 397 11.70 10.28 -2.96
N GLY A 398 10.44 10.10 -2.57
CA GLY A 398 9.73 11.03 -1.68
C GLY A 398 8.23 10.77 -1.63
N SER A 399 7.43 11.83 -1.53
CA SER A 399 5.97 11.73 -1.35
C SER A 399 5.15 11.81 -2.65
N ALA A 400 5.72 12.37 -3.72
CA ALA A 400 4.96 12.72 -4.92
C ALA A 400 4.60 11.53 -5.83
N ASN A 401 3.29 11.32 -6.00
CA ASN A 401 2.76 10.34 -6.93
C ASN A 401 2.88 10.80 -8.40
N ILE A 402 2.80 9.87 -9.35
CA ILE A 402 2.64 10.23 -10.77
C ILE A 402 1.17 10.57 -11.02
N ASN A 403 0.79 11.79 -10.65
CA ASN A 403 -0.52 12.39 -10.91
C ASN A 403 -0.41 13.94 -10.86
N ASP A 404 -1.41 14.68 -11.33
CA ASP A 404 -1.40 16.14 -11.29
C ASP A 404 -1.45 16.68 -9.85
N ARG A 405 -2.18 16.00 -8.95
CA ARG A 405 -2.26 16.35 -7.53
C ARG A 405 -0.89 16.55 -6.90
N SER A 406 0.03 15.63 -7.14
CA SER A 406 1.39 15.66 -6.60
C SER A 406 2.37 16.47 -7.46
N LEU A 407 2.18 16.54 -8.79
CA LEU A 407 3.22 17.07 -9.69
C LEU A 407 3.07 18.54 -10.12
N LEU A 408 1.87 19.13 -10.07
CA LEU A 408 1.67 20.50 -10.58
C LEU A 408 2.12 21.63 -9.63
N GLY A 409 2.47 21.34 -8.37
CA GLY A 409 2.87 22.34 -7.36
C GLY A 409 1.74 23.22 -6.81
N SER A 410 0.71 23.49 -7.62
CA SER A 410 -0.47 24.27 -7.24
C SER A 410 -1.50 23.48 -6.42
N ARG A 411 -1.44 22.14 -6.48
CA ARG A 411 -2.27 21.21 -5.70
C ARG A 411 -1.53 20.82 -4.42
N ASP A 412 -1.34 19.54 -4.11
CA ASP A 412 -0.78 19.07 -2.85
C ASP A 412 0.69 19.49 -2.66
N SER A 413 1.11 19.62 -1.40
CA SER A 413 2.49 19.98 -1.07
C SER A 413 3.34 18.73 -0.89
N GLU A 414 4.21 18.45 -1.85
CA GLU A 414 5.05 17.25 -1.89
C GLU A 414 6.53 17.58 -1.71
N PHE A 415 7.32 16.58 -1.33
CA PHE A 415 8.75 16.68 -1.17
C PHE A 415 9.44 15.38 -1.62
N CYS A 416 10.49 15.51 -2.43
CA CYS A 416 11.36 14.40 -2.82
C CYS A 416 12.84 14.81 -2.72
N LEU A 417 13.71 13.81 -2.65
CA LEU A 417 15.13 13.93 -2.87
C LEU A 417 15.45 13.35 -4.24
N VAL A 418 16.15 14.10 -5.08
CA VAL A 418 16.90 13.58 -6.23
C VAL A 418 18.30 13.24 -5.73
N VAL A 419 18.77 12.06 -6.06
CA VAL A 419 20.08 11.54 -5.69
C VAL A 419 20.86 11.27 -6.97
N ASN A 420 22.02 11.89 -7.11
CA ASN A 420 23.01 11.60 -8.14
C ASN A 420 24.17 10.85 -7.47
N ASP A 421 24.57 9.71 -8.03
CA ASP A 421 25.67 8.92 -7.48
C ASP A 421 27.04 9.59 -7.69
N ILE A 422 27.82 9.69 -6.61
CA ILE A 422 29.23 10.15 -6.64
C ILE A 422 30.17 8.94 -6.62
N GLU A 423 29.86 7.93 -5.81
CA GLU A 423 30.64 6.69 -5.73
C GLU A 423 30.24 5.77 -6.89
N ILE A 424 31.23 5.37 -7.70
CA ILE A 424 31.01 4.66 -8.98
C ILE A 424 31.65 3.28 -8.93
N VAL A 425 30.90 2.26 -9.36
CA VAL A 425 31.33 0.86 -9.49
C VAL A 425 31.13 0.33 -10.91
N ASP A 426 31.75 -0.80 -11.22
CA ASP A 426 31.46 -1.56 -12.44
C ASP A 426 30.21 -2.43 -12.24
N SER A 427 29.30 -2.41 -13.21
CA SER A 427 28.17 -3.33 -13.33
C SER A 427 27.96 -3.69 -14.80
N GLN A 428 27.04 -4.60 -15.11
CA GLN A 428 26.64 -4.88 -16.50
C GLN A 428 25.42 -4.06 -16.89
N LEU A 429 25.39 -3.48 -18.08
CA LEU A 429 24.20 -2.91 -18.72
C LEU A 429 24.26 -3.22 -20.22
N ASN A 430 23.20 -3.82 -20.77
CA ASN A 430 23.14 -4.25 -22.18
C ASN A 430 24.30 -5.19 -22.59
N GLY A 431 24.73 -6.09 -21.70
CA GLY A 431 25.83 -7.02 -21.91
C GLY A 431 27.21 -6.37 -21.98
N GLN A 432 27.33 -5.13 -21.51
CA GLN A 432 28.60 -4.39 -21.46
C GLN A 432 28.90 -3.95 -20.03
N THR A 433 30.16 -4.05 -19.62
CA THR A 433 30.63 -3.44 -18.38
C THR A 433 30.48 -1.92 -18.47
N GLN A 434 29.63 -1.36 -17.63
CA GLN A 434 29.36 0.06 -17.53
C GLN A 434 29.66 0.56 -16.12
N LYS A 435 30.11 1.82 -16.04
CA LYS A 435 30.27 2.54 -14.78
C LYS A 435 28.90 3.01 -14.28
N VAL A 436 28.47 2.52 -13.12
CA VAL A 436 27.19 2.84 -12.49
C VAL A 436 27.40 3.37 -11.07
N GLY A 437 26.38 3.98 -10.51
CA GLY A 437 26.36 4.46 -9.14
C GLY A 437 26.28 3.36 -8.09
N LEU A 438 27.06 3.46 -7.01
CA LEU A 438 27.05 2.49 -5.92
C LEU A 438 25.71 2.49 -5.17
N PHE A 439 25.13 3.66 -4.89
CA PHE A 439 23.88 3.79 -4.16
C PHE A 439 22.70 3.28 -4.99
N SER A 440 22.47 3.86 -6.17
CA SER A 440 21.34 3.48 -7.04
C SER A 440 21.38 2.01 -7.45
N SER A 441 22.56 1.48 -7.84
CA SER A 441 22.69 0.07 -8.21
C SER A 441 22.48 -0.88 -7.04
N THR A 442 22.97 -0.56 -5.84
CA THR A 442 22.76 -1.40 -4.64
C THR A 442 21.28 -1.46 -4.27
N TRP A 443 20.59 -0.31 -4.29
CA TRP A 443 19.16 -0.23 -3.97
C TRP A 443 18.33 -1.05 -4.97
N ARG A 444 18.50 -0.82 -6.27
CA ARG A 444 17.79 -1.59 -7.30
C ARG A 444 18.13 -3.08 -7.24
N LYS A 445 19.40 -3.47 -7.00
CA LYS A 445 19.78 -4.87 -6.80
C LYS A 445 19.06 -5.52 -5.62
N LYS A 446 18.87 -4.80 -4.52
CA LYS A 446 18.09 -5.26 -3.35
C LYS A 446 16.62 -5.45 -3.71
N LEU A 447 15.99 -4.44 -4.32
CA LEU A 447 14.59 -4.49 -4.74
C LEU A 447 14.32 -5.63 -5.74
N PHE A 448 15.18 -5.80 -6.74
CA PHE A 448 14.97 -6.82 -7.78
C PHE A 448 15.09 -8.24 -7.19
N ARG A 449 16.02 -8.47 -6.26
CA ARG A 449 16.11 -9.75 -5.55
C ARG A 449 14.87 -9.99 -4.68
N GLN A 450 14.36 -8.97 -3.97
CA GLN A 450 13.14 -9.08 -3.15
C GLN A 450 11.89 -9.37 -3.99
N LEU A 451 11.65 -8.60 -5.06
CA LEU A 451 10.46 -8.72 -5.92
C LEU A 451 10.38 -10.04 -6.66
N LEU A 452 11.53 -10.59 -7.08
CA LEU A 452 11.63 -11.85 -7.80
C LEU A 452 11.91 -13.05 -6.88
N GLY A 453 12.20 -12.83 -5.60
CA GLY A 453 12.53 -13.87 -4.63
C GLY A 453 13.88 -14.56 -4.89
N ILE A 454 14.80 -13.89 -5.58
CA ILE A 454 16.12 -14.42 -5.96
C ILE A 454 17.00 -14.51 -4.72
N LYS A 455 17.36 -15.73 -4.31
CA LYS A 455 18.14 -15.97 -3.09
C LYS A 455 19.65 -15.90 -3.29
N ASN A 456 20.13 -16.15 -4.50
CA ASN A 456 21.55 -16.11 -4.84
C ASN A 456 21.73 -15.83 -6.35
N GLU A 457 22.95 -15.49 -6.75
CA GLU A 457 23.28 -15.08 -8.12
C GLU A 457 23.35 -16.25 -9.11
N GLN A 458 23.29 -17.49 -8.63
CA GLN A 458 23.25 -18.70 -9.48
C GLN A 458 21.85 -18.93 -10.07
N GLU A 459 20.80 -18.34 -9.47
CA GLU A 459 19.43 -18.42 -9.96
C GLU A 459 19.17 -17.42 -11.11
N MET A 460 19.58 -16.17 -10.93
CA MET A 460 19.50 -15.12 -11.95
C MET A 460 20.43 -13.96 -11.57
N ASN A 461 21.21 -13.45 -12.52
CA ASN A 461 22.02 -12.26 -12.29
C ASN A 461 21.17 -11.00 -12.42
N VAL A 462 21.11 -10.20 -11.34
CA VAL A 462 20.37 -8.92 -11.28
C VAL A 462 21.22 -7.71 -11.67
N ASP A 463 22.46 -7.90 -12.13
CA ASP A 463 23.37 -6.82 -12.51
C ASP A 463 22.95 -6.07 -13.77
N ASP A 464 22.47 -6.80 -14.80
CA ASP A 464 22.02 -6.24 -16.09
C ASP A 464 20.48 -6.23 -16.22
N PRO A 465 19.81 -5.19 -15.69
CA PRO A 465 18.37 -5.00 -15.82
C PRO A 465 17.90 -4.75 -17.27
N CYS A 466 18.80 -4.65 -18.25
CA CYS A 466 18.45 -4.35 -19.64
C CYS A 466 18.47 -5.59 -20.55
N SER A 467 19.21 -6.63 -20.15
CA SER A 467 19.36 -7.89 -20.87
C SER A 467 18.02 -8.56 -21.19
N ASP A 468 17.95 -9.24 -22.35
CA ASP A 468 16.72 -9.94 -22.76
C ASP A 468 16.38 -11.09 -21.82
N GLU A 469 17.41 -11.76 -21.29
CA GLU A 469 17.29 -12.83 -20.30
C GLU A 469 16.67 -12.35 -19.00
N PHE A 470 17.20 -11.28 -18.40
CA PHE A 470 16.63 -10.73 -17.16
C PHE A 470 15.23 -10.15 -17.38
N TYR A 471 15.01 -9.41 -18.48
CA TYR A 471 13.71 -8.84 -18.81
C TYR A 471 12.64 -9.92 -18.98
N GLU A 472 12.98 -11.02 -19.66
CA GLU A 472 12.07 -12.15 -19.83
C GLU A 472 11.87 -12.95 -18.53
N TYR A 473 12.92 -13.15 -17.72
CA TYR A 473 12.80 -13.77 -16.39
C TYR A 473 11.83 -12.99 -15.48
N PHE A 474 11.89 -11.66 -15.52
CA PHE A 474 10.98 -10.78 -14.77
C PHE A 474 9.53 -11.00 -15.23
N ARG A 475 9.27 -10.95 -16.55
CA ARG A 475 7.94 -11.19 -17.14
C ARG A 475 7.40 -12.58 -16.82
N GLN A 476 8.21 -13.62 -17.01
CA GLN A 476 7.81 -15.01 -16.77
C GLN A 476 7.53 -15.27 -15.28
N THR A 477 8.31 -14.68 -14.37
CA THR A 477 8.07 -14.77 -12.93
C THR A 477 6.73 -14.14 -12.56
N ALA A 478 6.47 -12.92 -13.02
CA ALA A 478 5.20 -12.22 -12.82
C ALA A 478 4.00 -13.02 -13.34
N LYS A 479 4.08 -13.51 -14.59
CA LYS A 479 3.03 -14.29 -15.24
C LYS A 479 2.73 -15.61 -14.54
N ARG A 480 3.77 -16.35 -14.18
CA ARG A 480 3.66 -17.63 -13.48
C ARG A 480 3.09 -17.44 -12.08
N ASN A 481 3.48 -16.39 -11.37
CA ASN A 481 2.90 -16.04 -10.08
C ASN A 481 1.41 -15.68 -10.24
N SER A 482 1.04 -14.83 -11.21
CA SER A 482 -0.37 -14.51 -11.52
C SER A 482 -1.20 -15.77 -11.74
N GLN A 483 -0.73 -16.69 -12.58
CA GLN A 483 -1.44 -17.94 -12.87
C GLN A 483 -1.68 -18.80 -11.63
N ILE A 484 -0.70 -18.91 -10.73
CA ILE A 484 -0.86 -19.64 -9.47
C ILE A 484 -1.88 -18.94 -8.56
N TYR A 485 -1.86 -17.61 -8.46
CA TYR A 485 -2.84 -16.86 -7.67
C TYR A 485 -4.27 -17.01 -8.22
N GLU A 486 -4.44 -16.91 -9.54
CA GLU A 486 -5.74 -17.11 -10.20
C GLU A 486 -6.26 -18.55 -10.04
N GLU A 487 -5.40 -19.57 -10.15
CA GLU A 487 -5.80 -20.97 -9.98
C GLU A 487 -6.13 -21.32 -8.52
N VAL A 488 -5.30 -20.88 -7.57
CA VAL A 488 -5.47 -21.27 -6.16
C VAL A 488 -6.58 -20.50 -5.47
N PHE A 489 -6.69 -19.20 -5.74
CA PHE A 489 -7.57 -18.28 -5.02
C PHE A 489 -8.64 -17.62 -5.91
N SER A 490 -8.52 -17.69 -7.24
CA SER A 490 -9.34 -16.86 -8.16
C SER A 490 -9.29 -15.38 -7.80
N THR A 491 -8.07 -14.87 -7.61
CA THR A 491 -7.82 -13.49 -7.20
C THR A 491 -8.35 -12.46 -8.20
N LEU A 492 -8.79 -11.32 -7.67
CA LEU A 492 -9.01 -10.10 -8.42
C LEU A 492 -7.94 -9.05 -8.06
N PRO A 493 -7.64 -8.09 -8.94
CA PRO A 493 -8.10 -8.00 -10.34
C PRO A 493 -7.42 -9.05 -11.25
N SER A 494 -8.04 -9.36 -12.39
CA SER A 494 -7.57 -10.40 -13.34
C SER A 494 -7.88 -10.05 -14.80
N ASN A 495 -6.98 -10.38 -15.73
CA ASN A 495 -7.21 -10.22 -17.17
C ASN A 495 -8.36 -11.11 -17.71
N GLN A 496 -8.80 -12.12 -16.95
CA GLN A 496 -9.95 -12.95 -17.31
C GLN A 496 -11.31 -12.26 -17.07
N VAL A 497 -11.32 -11.11 -16.39
CA VAL A 497 -12.54 -10.44 -15.91
C VAL A 497 -12.67 -9.08 -16.59
N ARG A 498 -13.36 -9.05 -17.73
CA ARG A 498 -13.45 -7.88 -18.62
C ARG A 498 -14.67 -7.00 -18.37
N THR A 499 -15.67 -7.51 -17.65
CA THR A 499 -16.90 -6.79 -17.28
C THR A 499 -17.25 -7.00 -15.80
N PHE A 500 -18.09 -6.13 -15.24
CA PHE A 500 -18.67 -6.30 -13.90
C PHE A 500 -19.50 -7.59 -13.80
N VAL A 501 -20.11 -8.04 -14.90
CA VAL A 501 -20.87 -9.30 -14.96
C VAL A 501 -19.93 -10.52 -14.87
N ASP A 502 -18.67 -10.37 -15.30
CA ASP A 502 -17.68 -11.44 -15.19
C ASP A 502 -17.09 -11.54 -13.77
N VAL A 503 -17.04 -10.43 -13.00
CA VAL A 503 -16.65 -10.45 -11.57
C VAL A 503 -17.51 -11.46 -10.81
N GLU A 504 -18.84 -11.36 -10.94
CA GLU A 504 -19.79 -12.22 -10.23
C GLU A 504 -19.61 -13.71 -10.58
N LYS A 505 -19.32 -14.00 -11.85
CA LYS A 505 -19.09 -15.37 -12.34
C LYS A 505 -17.73 -15.90 -11.89
N TYR A 506 -16.72 -15.03 -11.82
CA TYR A 506 -15.36 -15.37 -11.45
C TYR A 506 -15.26 -15.68 -9.95
N ALA A 507 -15.92 -14.88 -9.10
CA ALA A 507 -16.01 -15.11 -7.66
C ALA A 507 -16.70 -16.45 -7.29
N GLN A 508 -17.58 -16.97 -8.16
CA GLN A 508 -18.27 -18.25 -8.00
C GLN A 508 -17.48 -19.47 -8.52
N ARG A 509 -16.29 -19.28 -9.10
CA ARG A 509 -15.47 -20.42 -9.58
C ARG A 509 -14.97 -21.25 -8.40
N PRO A 510 -14.91 -22.60 -8.52
CA PRO A 510 -14.29 -23.43 -7.49
C PRO A 510 -12.82 -23.07 -7.32
N LYS A 511 -12.43 -22.65 -6.12
CA LYS A 511 -11.06 -22.25 -5.78
C LYS A 511 -10.29 -23.45 -5.28
N LEU A 512 -9.04 -23.64 -5.73
CA LEU A 512 -8.25 -24.78 -5.26
C LEU A 512 -8.00 -24.72 -3.75
N LYS A 513 -7.89 -23.52 -3.17
CA LYS A 513 -7.76 -23.34 -1.71
C LYS A 513 -8.93 -23.91 -0.90
N GLU A 514 -10.09 -24.12 -1.52
CA GLU A 514 -11.32 -24.63 -0.91
C GLU A 514 -11.57 -26.10 -1.30
N THR A 515 -11.28 -26.47 -2.56
CA THR A 515 -11.56 -27.82 -3.09
C THR A 515 -10.44 -28.83 -2.84
N ASP A 516 -9.17 -28.39 -2.87
CA ASP A 516 -7.99 -29.18 -2.50
C ASP A 516 -6.89 -28.25 -1.91
N PRO A 517 -7.02 -27.90 -0.61
CA PRO A 517 -6.09 -26.99 0.05
C PRO A 517 -4.64 -27.49 0.04
N LEU A 518 -4.41 -28.81 0.01
CA LEU A 518 -3.07 -29.40 0.01
C LEU A 518 -2.38 -29.14 -1.33
N THR A 519 -3.04 -29.44 -2.46
CA THR A 519 -2.50 -29.12 -3.79
C THR A 519 -2.40 -27.60 -4.00
N GLY A 520 -3.35 -26.83 -3.45
CA GLY A 520 -3.26 -25.37 -3.42
C GLY A 520 -1.98 -24.86 -2.76
N HIS A 521 -1.61 -25.41 -1.60
CA HIS A 521 -0.40 -25.04 -0.87
C HIS A 521 0.89 -25.46 -1.60
N GLU A 522 0.93 -26.66 -2.20
CA GLU A 522 2.10 -27.10 -3.01
C GLU A 522 2.28 -26.28 -4.29
N LYS A 523 1.21 -25.71 -4.86
CA LYS A 523 1.30 -24.70 -5.92
C LYS A 523 1.81 -23.36 -5.37
N CYS A 524 1.26 -22.89 -4.26
CA CYS A 524 1.68 -21.65 -3.63
C CYS A 524 3.17 -21.64 -3.24
N LYS A 525 3.73 -22.77 -2.79
CA LYS A 525 5.19 -22.95 -2.55
C LYS A 525 6.08 -22.68 -3.77
N GLN A 526 5.53 -22.73 -4.98
CA GLN A 526 6.27 -22.46 -6.21
C GLN A 526 6.35 -20.96 -6.50
N ILE A 527 5.51 -20.11 -5.90
CA ILE A 527 5.55 -18.65 -6.08
C ILE A 527 6.93 -18.13 -5.67
N LYS A 528 7.52 -17.27 -6.50
CA LYS A 528 8.84 -16.67 -6.23
C LYS A 528 8.72 -15.16 -6.12
N GLY A 529 9.18 -14.62 -4.99
CA GLY A 529 9.03 -13.20 -4.68
C GLY A 529 7.57 -12.80 -4.58
N PHE A 530 7.27 -11.59 -5.02
CA PHE A 530 5.98 -10.93 -4.82
C PHE A 530 5.36 -10.41 -6.12
N ILE A 531 6.14 -10.34 -7.19
CA ILE A 531 5.73 -9.70 -8.44
C ILE A 531 4.65 -10.53 -9.16
N VAL A 532 3.66 -9.83 -9.72
CA VAL A 532 2.59 -10.39 -10.57
C VAL A 532 2.34 -9.45 -11.76
N GLU A 533 1.74 -9.96 -12.84
CA GLU A 533 1.32 -9.12 -13.98
C GLU A 533 0.30 -8.06 -13.52
N CYS A 534 0.44 -6.82 -13.99
CA CYS A 534 -0.64 -5.84 -13.85
C CYS A 534 -1.77 -6.23 -14.82
N PRO A 535 -3.02 -6.40 -14.35
CA PRO A 535 -4.09 -6.90 -15.22
C PRO A 535 -4.71 -5.76 -16.04
N LEU A 536 -4.02 -5.37 -17.11
CA LEU A 536 -4.37 -4.26 -18.01
C LEU A 536 -5.70 -4.46 -18.77
N GLU A 537 -6.20 -5.69 -18.85
CA GLU A 537 -7.50 -6.04 -19.44
C GLU A 537 -8.63 -6.17 -18.40
N PHE A 538 -8.35 -5.89 -17.12
CA PHE A 538 -9.35 -5.94 -16.07
C PHE A 538 -10.41 -4.85 -16.27
N LEU A 539 -11.69 -5.25 -16.26
CA LEU A 539 -12.83 -4.40 -16.57
C LEU A 539 -12.62 -3.63 -17.89
N ALA A 540 -11.97 -4.26 -18.88
CA ALA A 540 -11.64 -3.66 -20.18
C ALA A 540 -12.88 -3.05 -20.87
N ASP A 541 -13.99 -3.77 -20.85
CA ASP A 541 -15.16 -3.52 -21.70
C ASP A 541 -16.27 -2.72 -20.99
N ASP A 542 -16.04 -2.30 -19.74
CA ASP A 542 -16.97 -1.54 -18.90
C ASP A 542 -16.55 -0.08 -18.68
N VAL A 543 -17.54 0.78 -18.38
CA VAL A 543 -17.33 2.20 -18.07
C VAL A 543 -17.03 2.38 -16.57
N LEU A 544 -15.77 2.66 -16.26
CA LEU A 544 -15.25 2.82 -14.90
C LEU A 544 -15.48 4.21 -14.27
N MET A 545 -15.94 5.21 -15.01
CA MET A 545 -16.25 6.51 -14.41
C MET A 545 -17.51 6.43 -13.57
N PRO A 546 -17.51 6.89 -12.30
CA PRO A 546 -18.70 6.96 -11.48
C PRO A 546 -19.81 7.75 -12.15
N ARG A 547 -21.06 7.29 -11.99
CA ARG A 547 -22.22 7.95 -12.58
C ARG A 547 -22.46 9.30 -11.93
N TRP A 548 -22.88 10.29 -12.73
CA TRP A 548 -23.13 11.67 -12.28
C TRP A 548 -24.10 11.80 -11.09
N ASN A 549 -24.89 10.78 -10.78
CA ASN A 549 -25.82 10.75 -9.65
C ASN A 549 -25.22 10.20 -8.35
N THR A 550 -23.93 9.83 -8.30
CA THR A 550 -23.21 9.48 -7.06
C THR A 550 -22.37 10.66 -6.55
N SER A 551 -21.95 10.60 -5.29
CA SER A 551 -21.02 11.57 -4.70
C SER A 551 -19.74 11.73 -5.52
N GLU A 552 -19.19 10.63 -6.02
CA GLU A 552 -17.94 10.57 -6.76
C GLU A 552 -18.08 11.06 -8.21
N GLY A 553 -19.25 10.86 -8.82
CA GLY A 553 -19.55 11.36 -10.17
C GLY A 553 -19.94 12.85 -10.20
N MET A 554 -20.41 13.40 -9.07
CA MET A 554 -20.55 14.85 -8.88
C MET A 554 -19.23 15.52 -8.47
N ALA A 555 -18.25 14.76 -7.98
CA ALA A 555 -16.96 15.31 -7.56
C ALA A 555 -16.16 15.86 -8.76
N PRO A 556 -15.43 16.97 -8.61
CA PRO A 556 -14.57 17.49 -9.68
C PRO A 556 -13.54 16.45 -10.12
N ILE A 557 -13.31 16.30 -11.42
CA ILE A 557 -12.28 15.40 -11.99
C ILE A 557 -10.90 15.61 -11.34
N LEU A 558 -10.59 16.86 -10.97
CA LEU A 558 -9.38 17.28 -10.26
C LEU A 558 -9.16 16.57 -8.90
N LEU A 559 -10.19 15.94 -8.33
CA LEU A 559 -10.07 15.10 -7.14
C LEU A 559 -9.40 13.76 -7.44
N TRP A 560 -9.61 13.22 -8.65
CA TRP A 560 -9.16 11.90 -9.08
C TRP A 560 -7.85 11.93 -9.86
N THR A 561 -7.38 13.13 -10.27
CA THR A 561 -6.21 13.35 -11.13
C THR A 561 -5.06 14.06 -10.46
#